data_AF-A0A7K3MQI6-F1
#
_entry.id   AF-A0A7K3MQI6-F1
#
_cell.length_a   1.000
_cell.length_b   1.000
_cell.length_c   1.000
_cell.angle_alpha   90.00
_cell.angle_beta   90.00
_cell.angle_gamma   90.00
#
_symmetry.space_group_name_H-M   'P 1'
#
loop_
_entity.id
_entity.type
_entity.pdbx_description
1 polymer ?
#
loop_
_entity_poly.entity_id
_entity_poly.type
_entity_poly.pdbx_seq_one_letter_code
_entity_poly.pdbx_strand_id
1 'polypeptide(L)'
;MAFQINELEINPNADPTLEQIRTRQIFEILKAKAVAKLYLSEYEKEFFYMGVKYSILNDGKIENYECCDNPKFKFLYLVYARDINWFKKSKVTKPVRNIEYKVKKKEIEKDLFYLRAKANEWKSIVKNTNHNEELLHQSAKETREELKELKKLPKYKNDIQGIHTANYISKENAIVLHSKWIYCVALEIFESLNSKDFTSEINGIEIEFNEYSLIHILNRHFARILKQLDTKKSFHYEIFKPRILSTQIKEILAIIDFSKHLKNKPIDIIAFQIDSQDYIIYTGEKVRGNNNYRRLNTFFPVDNVKDKNILMTNYNLEVINNEVSVYIPK
;
A
#
# COMPACT_ATOMS: atom_id res chain seq x y z
N MET A 1 1.81 14.01 15.98
CA MET A 1 2.66 14.44 14.85
C MET A 1 3.15 15.86 15.13
N ALA A 2 4.37 16.22 14.78
CA ALA A 2 4.90 17.57 14.94
C ALA A 2 4.56 18.49 13.76
N PHE A 3 4.34 17.92 12.57
CA PHE A 3 3.98 18.65 11.35
C PHE A 3 2.77 18.02 10.67
N GLN A 4 1.96 18.82 9.99
CA GLN A 4 0.96 18.34 9.05
C GLN A 4 1.65 17.84 7.76
N ILE A 5 1.00 16.93 7.04
CA ILE A 5 1.60 16.30 5.84
C ILE A 5 1.92 17.32 4.76
N ASN A 6 1.02 18.27 4.52
CA ASN A 6 1.21 19.34 3.55
C ASN A 6 2.42 20.23 3.90
N GLU A 7 2.81 20.31 5.18
CA GLU A 7 4.05 20.97 5.60
C GLU A 7 5.30 20.13 5.29
N LEU A 8 5.17 18.83 5.08
CA LEU A 8 6.29 17.96 4.71
C LEU A 8 6.47 17.83 3.20
N GLU A 9 5.54 18.35 2.40
CA GLU A 9 5.67 18.35 0.95
C GLU A 9 6.56 19.52 0.47
N ILE A 10 7.34 19.26 -0.59
CA ILE A 10 8.12 20.31 -1.25
C ILE A 10 7.16 21.10 -2.13
N ASN A 11 7.10 22.42 -1.96
CA ASN A 11 6.28 23.28 -2.79
C ASN A 11 7.07 23.75 -4.02
N PRO A 12 6.79 23.22 -5.24
CA PRO A 12 7.53 23.59 -6.44
C PRO A 12 7.27 25.02 -6.91
N ASN A 13 6.21 25.66 -6.40
CA ASN A 13 5.80 27.02 -6.78
C ASN A 13 6.25 28.08 -5.77
N ALA A 14 6.86 27.67 -4.64
CA ALA A 14 7.40 28.60 -3.66
C ALA A 14 8.71 29.23 -4.14
N ASP A 15 9.08 30.36 -3.55
CA ASP A 15 10.43 30.90 -3.71
C ASP A 15 11.46 29.84 -3.26
N PRO A 16 12.44 29.46 -4.11
CA PRO A 16 13.38 28.39 -3.80
C PRO A 16 14.19 28.63 -2.53
N THR A 17 14.50 29.88 -2.20
CA THR A 17 15.29 30.22 -1.01
C THR A 17 14.44 30.06 0.25
N LEU A 18 13.22 30.59 0.23
CA LEU A 18 12.27 30.43 1.33
C LEU A 18 11.94 28.95 1.57
N GLU A 19 11.78 28.17 0.50
CA GLU A 19 11.49 26.74 0.60
C GLU A 19 12.67 25.95 1.19
N GLN A 20 13.91 26.29 0.83
CA GLN A 20 15.10 25.72 1.45
C GLN A 20 15.20 26.07 2.94
N ILE A 21 14.91 27.32 3.33
CA ILE A 21 14.91 27.74 4.73
C ILE A 21 13.85 26.95 5.52
N ARG A 22 12.62 26.88 4.98
CA ARG A 22 11.49 26.18 5.62
C ARG A 22 11.78 24.69 5.79
N THR A 23 12.16 24.01 4.73
CA THR A 23 12.48 22.57 4.77
C THR A 23 13.66 22.30 5.69
N ARG A 24 14.64 23.21 5.78
CA ARG A 24 15.74 23.08 6.74
C ARG A 24 15.29 23.21 8.20
N GLN A 25 14.41 24.17 8.51
CA GLN A 25 13.87 24.33 9.86
C GLN A 25 13.11 23.08 10.32
N ILE A 26 12.26 22.53 9.45
CA ILE A 26 11.56 21.28 9.69
C ILE A 26 12.57 20.15 9.94
N PHE A 27 13.57 20.02 9.07
CA PHE A 27 14.61 19.01 9.18
C PHE A 27 15.34 19.08 10.54
N GLU A 28 15.74 20.25 11.01
CA GLU A 28 16.42 20.40 12.30
C GLU A 28 15.55 19.99 13.49
N ILE A 29 14.26 20.32 13.45
CA ILE A 29 13.30 19.89 14.48
C ILE A 29 13.19 18.36 14.49
N LEU A 30 13.04 17.74 13.31
CA LEU A 30 12.96 16.29 13.18
C LEU A 30 14.27 15.60 13.57
N LYS A 31 15.42 16.21 13.27
CA LYS A 31 16.75 15.73 13.67
C LYS A 31 16.89 15.70 15.18
N ALA A 32 16.50 16.78 15.87
CA ALA A 32 16.52 16.84 17.33
C ALA A 32 15.64 15.74 17.94
N LYS A 33 14.42 15.54 17.41
CA LYS A 33 13.54 14.43 17.81
C LYS A 33 14.18 13.06 17.56
N ALA A 34 14.78 12.84 16.38
CA ALA A 34 15.44 11.58 16.02
C ALA A 34 16.61 11.26 16.96
N VAL A 35 17.47 12.24 17.27
CA VAL A 35 18.59 12.08 18.21
C VAL A 35 18.09 11.79 19.63
N ALA A 36 17.02 12.45 20.04
CA ALA A 36 16.36 12.22 21.33
C ALA A 36 15.51 10.93 21.37
N LYS A 37 15.46 10.15 20.27
CA LYS A 37 14.63 8.94 20.12
C LYS A 37 13.15 9.18 20.41
N LEU A 38 12.66 10.38 20.11
CA LEU A 38 11.24 10.71 20.22
C LEU A 38 10.47 10.15 19.02
N TYR A 39 9.17 9.92 19.22
CA TYR A 39 8.29 9.42 18.17
C TYR A 39 8.27 10.36 16.96
N LEU A 40 8.44 9.74 15.78
CA LEU A 40 8.26 10.33 14.47
C LEU A 40 7.21 9.50 13.72
N SER A 41 6.29 10.17 13.02
CA SER A 41 5.40 9.46 12.08
C SER A 41 6.21 8.93 10.88
N GLU A 42 5.68 7.98 10.12
CA GLU A 42 6.30 7.49 8.89
C GLU A 42 6.51 8.60 7.87
N TYR A 43 5.60 9.58 7.76
CA TYR A 43 5.80 10.77 6.92
C TYR A 43 6.97 11.63 7.39
N GLU A 44 7.08 11.89 8.69
CA GLU A 44 8.22 12.63 9.26
C GLU A 44 9.54 11.87 9.04
N LYS A 45 9.52 10.53 9.16
CA LYS A 45 10.68 9.68 8.87
C LYS A 45 11.10 9.76 7.41
N GLU A 46 10.16 9.73 6.47
CA GLU A 46 10.45 9.91 5.04
C GLU A 46 11.09 11.26 4.77
N PHE A 47 10.49 12.34 5.27
CA PHE A 47 11.02 13.68 5.10
C PHE A 47 12.44 13.79 5.67
N PHE A 48 12.64 13.31 6.91
CA PHE A 48 13.94 13.32 7.56
C PHE A 48 14.98 12.50 6.81
N TYR A 49 14.63 11.29 6.36
CA TYR A 49 15.50 10.43 5.55
C TYR A 49 15.95 11.14 4.26
N MET A 50 15.03 11.78 3.56
CA MET A 50 15.33 12.54 2.34
C MET A 50 16.27 13.71 2.63
N GLY A 51 16.06 14.42 3.75
CA GLY A 51 16.96 15.46 4.24
C GLY A 51 18.38 14.94 4.48
N VAL A 52 18.55 13.85 5.25
CA VAL A 52 19.88 13.25 5.51
C VAL A 52 20.55 12.81 4.20
N LYS A 53 19.77 12.23 3.27
CA LYS A 53 20.29 11.65 2.03
C LYS A 53 20.78 12.71 1.04
N TYR A 54 20.08 13.84 0.94
CA TYR A 54 20.32 14.82 -0.12
C TYR A 54 20.88 16.16 0.37
N SER A 55 20.91 16.41 1.69
CA SER A 55 21.52 17.60 2.25
C SER A 55 22.96 17.78 1.78
N ILE A 56 23.32 19.04 1.52
CA ILE A 56 24.70 19.44 1.24
C ILE A 56 25.50 19.66 2.54
N LEU A 57 24.80 19.80 3.66
CA LEU A 57 25.40 19.96 4.97
C LEU A 57 25.80 18.60 5.55
N ASN A 58 26.73 18.62 6.50
CA ASN A 58 27.13 17.41 7.21
C ASN A 58 26.09 17.03 8.27
N ASP A 59 25.01 16.38 7.82
CA ASP A 59 23.93 15.90 8.68
C ASP A 59 24.13 14.46 9.19
N GLY A 60 25.35 13.94 9.09
CA GLY A 60 25.64 12.55 9.42
C GLY A 60 25.24 11.57 8.31
N LYS A 61 25.21 10.29 8.64
CA LYS A 61 24.85 9.20 7.72
C LYS A 61 23.49 8.66 8.06
N ILE A 62 22.78 8.11 7.06
CA ILE A 62 21.48 7.44 7.24
C ILE A 62 21.58 6.36 8.33
N GLU A 63 22.67 5.61 8.38
CA GLU A 63 22.91 4.56 9.38
C GLU A 63 23.03 5.09 10.82
N ASN A 64 23.22 6.39 11.03
CA ASN A 64 23.29 6.99 12.36
C ASN A 64 21.89 7.18 12.98
N TYR A 65 20.82 7.01 12.21
CA TYR A 65 19.46 7.34 12.62
C TYR A 65 18.54 6.12 12.45
N GLU A 66 18.10 5.53 13.56
CA GLU A 66 17.22 4.36 13.58
C GLU A 66 15.88 4.63 12.86
N CYS A 67 15.35 5.86 12.98
CA CYS A 67 14.12 6.28 12.33
C CYS A 67 14.19 6.24 10.79
N CYS A 68 15.39 6.15 10.20
CA CYS A 68 15.59 6.06 8.76
C CYS A 68 15.50 4.63 8.21
N ASP A 69 15.34 3.61 9.05
CA ASP A 69 15.34 2.20 8.61
C ASP A 69 14.17 1.87 7.66
N ASN A 70 12.95 2.28 8.01
CA ASN A 70 11.75 2.10 7.16
C ASN A 70 11.86 2.87 5.82
N PRO A 71 12.18 4.18 5.81
CA PRO A 71 12.43 4.90 4.55
C PRO A 71 13.53 4.30 3.68
N LYS A 72 14.67 3.93 4.28
CA LYS A 72 15.76 3.24 3.58
C LYS A 72 15.28 1.94 2.98
N PHE A 73 14.51 1.16 3.73
CA PHE A 73 13.90 -0.07 3.24
C PHE A 73 12.95 0.18 2.08
N LYS A 74 12.00 1.12 2.18
CA LYS A 74 11.06 1.43 1.08
C LYS A 74 11.81 1.86 -0.18
N PHE A 75 12.80 2.76 -0.05
CA PHE A 75 13.62 3.19 -1.17
C PHE A 75 14.35 2.02 -1.85
N LEU A 76 15.10 1.22 -1.08
CA LEU A 76 15.86 0.09 -1.63
C LEU A 76 14.95 -1.00 -2.19
N TYR A 77 13.82 -1.28 -1.52
CA TYR A 77 12.84 -2.24 -2.03
C TYR A 77 12.36 -1.82 -3.42
N LEU A 78 11.95 -0.57 -3.64
CA LEU A 78 11.48 -0.10 -4.94
C LEU A 78 12.56 -0.19 -6.03
N VAL A 79 13.81 0.13 -5.70
CA VAL A 79 14.95 0.02 -6.63
C VAL A 79 15.16 -1.44 -7.08
N TYR A 80 14.99 -2.41 -6.19
CA TYR A 80 15.29 -3.82 -6.45
C TYR A 80 14.05 -4.73 -6.62
N ALA A 81 12.83 -4.20 -6.55
CA ALA A 81 11.60 -5.01 -6.46
C ALA A 81 11.44 -6.01 -7.62
N ARG A 82 11.95 -5.67 -8.81
CA ARG A 82 11.90 -6.52 -10.01
C ARG A 82 13.01 -7.58 -10.08
N ASP A 83 14.08 -7.44 -9.31
CA ASP A 83 15.22 -8.35 -9.29
C ASP A 83 15.92 -8.38 -7.91
N ILE A 84 15.15 -8.78 -6.88
CA ILE A 84 15.57 -8.78 -5.48
C ILE A 84 16.76 -9.73 -5.18
N ASN A 85 17.13 -10.59 -6.14
CA ASN A 85 18.27 -11.50 -6.04
C ASN A 85 19.35 -11.29 -7.09
N TRP A 86 19.21 -10.27 -7.94
CA TRP A 86 20.16 -9.94 -8.99
C TRP A 86 20.42 -11.02 -10.03
N PHE A 87 19.44 -11.90 -10.28
CA PHE A 87 19.62 -12.99 -11.24
C PHE A 87 19.66 -12.47 -12.68
N LYS A 88 18.93 -11.40 -12.97
CA LYS A 88 18.87 -10.81 -14.32
C LYS A 88 20.02 -9.84 -14.58
N LYS A 89 20.83 -9.52 -13.56
CA LYS A 89 21.93 -8.54 -13.64
C LYS A 89 21.49 -7.25 -14.34
N SER A 90 20.26 -6.81 -14.06
CA SER A 90 19.64 -5.69 -14.75
C SER A 90 20.46 -4.42 -14.56
N LYS A 91 20.37 -3.43 -15.45
CA LYS A 91 20.99 -2.13 -15.16
C LYS A 91 20.16 -1.47 -14.06
N VAL A 92 20.76 -1.20 -12.90
CA VAL A 92 20.12 -0.47 -11.80
C VAL A 92 20.67 0.95 -11.77
N THR A 93 19.75 1.89 -11.75
CA THR A 93 20.03 3.30 -11.50
C THR A 93 19.43 3.69 -10.16
N LYS A 94 20.05 4.68 -9.52
CA LYS A 94 19.51 5.34 -8.34
C LYS A 94 19.55 6.85 -8.54
N PRO A 95 18.57 7.58 -8.02
CA PRO A 95 18.64 9.04 -7.98
C PRO A 95 19.64 9.48 -6.91
N VAL A 96 20.50 10.43 -7.28
CA VAL A 96 21.33 11.22 -6.37
C VAL A 96 21.16 12.69 -6.75
N ARG A 97 20.54 13.46 -5.86
CA ARG A 97 20.17 14.85 -6.12
C ARG A 97 19.34 14.93 -7.42
N ASN A 98 19.87 15.58 -8.46
CA ASN A 98 19.20 15.80 -9.73
C ASN A 98 19.71 14.91 -10.87
N ILE A 99 20.51 13.88 -10.56
CA ILE A 99 21.03 12.94 -11.56
C ILE A 99 20.70 11.50 -11.20
N GLU A 100 20.51 10.67 -12.22
CA GLU A 100 20.54 9.22 -12.06
C GLU A 100 21.96 8.71 -12.32
N TYR A 101 22.46 7.85 -11.44
CA TYR A 101 23.73 7.18 -11.66
C TYR A 101 23.55 5.67 -11.72
N LYS A 102 24.40 5.02 -12.53
CA LYS A 102 24.48 3.56 -12.58
C LYS A 102 25.13 3.04 -11.31
N VAL A 103 24.41 2.21 -10.57
CA VAL A 103 24.87 1.66 -9.30
C VAL A 103 26.01 0.66 -9.53
N LYS A 104 27.10 0.82 -8.77
CA LYS A 104 28.26 -0.08 -8.85
C LYS A 104 27.93 -1.44 -8.20
N LYS A 105 28.57 -2.51 -8.68
CA LYS A 105 28.33 -3.89 -8.19
C LYS A 105 28.45 -4.03 -6.66
N LYS A 106 29.48 -3.41 -6.07
CA LYS A 106 29.71 -3.44 -4.61
C LYS A 106 28.56 -2.82 -3.82
N GLU A 107 27.95 -1.75 -4.35
CA GLU A 107 26.81 -1.11 -3.71
C GLU A 107 25.55 -1.98 -3.83
N ILE A 108 25.30 -2.55 -5.02
CA ILE A 108 24.24 -3.54 -5.23
C ILE A 108 24.35 -4.70 -4.24
N GLU A 109 25.54 -5.26 -4.06
CA GLU A 109 25.77 -6.36 -3.11
C GLU A 109 25.43 -5.95 -1.66
N LYS A 110 25.80 -4.71 -1.26
CA LYS A 110 25.47 -4.16 0.07
C LYS A 110 23.96 -3.98 0.25
N ASP A 111 23.27 -3.44 -0.76
CA ASP A 111 21.83 -3.20 -0.69
C ASP A 111 21.04 -4.50 -0.64
N LEU A 112 21.41 -5.48 -1.47
CA LEU A 112 20.77 -6.79 -1.48
C LEU A 112 21.04 -7.56 -0.19
N PHE A 113 22.23 -7.40 0.41
CA PHE A 113 22.50 -7.93 1.75
C PHE A 113 21.55 -7.32 2.79
N TYR A 114 21.38 -5.99 2.77
CA TYR A 114 20.43 -5.31 3.65
C TYR A 114 18.99 -5.81 3.45
N LEU A 115 18.54 -5.93 2.19
CA LEU A 115 17.18 -6.44 1.89
C LEU A 115 16.98 -7.89 2.34
N ARG A 116 17.98 -8.76 2.21
CA ARG A 116 17.91 -10.14 2.73
C ARG A 116 17.82 -10.16 4.26
N ALA A 117 18.57 -9.30 4.94
CA ALA A 117 18.48 -9.15 6.39
C ALA A 117 17.06 -8.70 6.80
N LYS A 118 16.49 -7.71 6.11
CA LYS A 118 15.12 -7.25 6.33
C LYS A 118 14.07 -8.32 6.02
N ALA A 119 14.29 -9.15 5.01
CA ALA A 119 13.42 -10.29 4.72
C ALA A 119 13.41 -11.29 5.89
N ASN A 120 14.58 -11.63 6.43
CA ASN A 120 14.68 -12.56 7.56
C ASN A 120 14.02 -12.01 8.84
N GLU A 121 14.28 -10.73 9.15
CA GLU A 121 13.64 -10.00 10.26
C GLU A 121 12.11 -10.05 10.11
N TRP A 122 11.60 -9.62 8.96
CA TRP A 122 10.16 -9.57 8.70
C TRP A 122 9.51 -10.95 8.66
N LYS A 123 10.22 -11.96 8.13
CA LYS A 123 9.74 -13.35 8.12
C LYS A 123 9.53 -13.87 9.53
N SER A 124 10.34 -13.45 10.50
CA SER A 124 10.15 -13.81 11.92
C SER A 124 8.85 -13.21 12.48
N ILE A 125 8.58 -11.96 12.13
CA ILE A 125 7.34 -11.25 12.50
C ILE A 125 6.13 -11.93 11.84
N VAL A 126 6.16 -12.18 10.53
CA VAL A 126 5.09 -12.84 9.77
C VAL A 126 4.77 -14.24 10.30
N LYS A 127 5.72 -14.94 10.90
CA LYS A 127 5.48 -16.27 11.50
C LYS A 127 4.64 -16.19 12.77
N ASN A 128 4.72 -15.10 13.51
CA ASN A 128 3.88 -14.91 14.70
C ASN A 128 2.42 -14.74 14.28
N THR A 129 1.49 -15.45 14.92
CA THR A 129 0.05 -15.33 14.63
C THR A 129 -0.64 -14.28 15.48
N ASN A 130 -0.01 -13.90 16.60
CA ASN A 130 -0.58 -13.04 17.62
C ASN A 130 0.15 -11.70 17.62
N HIS A 131 -0.48 -10.69 17.03
CA HIS A 131 0.00 -9.32 17.01
C HIS A 131 -1.04 -8.44 17.69
N ASN A 132 -0.59 -7.50 18.52
CA ASN A 132 -1.49 -6.55 19.19
C ASN A 132 -1.95 -5.43 18.24
N GLU A 133 -1.11 -5.07 17.27
CA GLU A 133 -1.42 -4.06 16.26
C GLU A 133 -2.17 -4.71 15.09
N GLU A 134 -3.40 -4.26 14.84
CA GLU A 134 -4.30 -4.83 13.84
C GLU A 134 -3.72 -4.74 12.43
N LEU A 135 -3.09 -3.62 12.08
CA LEU A 135 -2.47 -3.42 10.78
C LEU A 135 -1.36 -4.46 10.50
N LEU A 136 -0.50 -4.68 11.50
CA LEU A 136 0.55 -5.69 11.44
C LEU A 136 -0.05 -7.10 11.37
N HIS A 137 -1.10 -7.36 12.17
CA HIS A 137 -1.81 -8.64 12.16
C HIS A 137 -2.33 -8.98 10.76
N GLN A 138 -3.02 -8.03 10.11
CA GLN A 138 -3.59 -8.24 8.78
C GLN A 138 -2.50 -8.41 7.72
N SER A 139 -1.43 -7.61 7.75
CA SER A 139 -0.29 -7.75 6.83
C SER A 139 0.36 -9.13 6.96
N ALA A 140 0.66 -9.56 8.19
CA ALA A 140 1.25 -10.86 8.45
C ALA A 140 0.33 -12.01 8.02
N LYS A 141 -0.99 -11.89 8.24
CA LYS A 141 -1.98 -12.88 7.84
C LYS A 141 -2.05 -13.07 6.32
N GLU A 142 -2.23 -12.01 5.54
CA GLU A 142 -2.26 -12.07 4.07
C GLU A 142 -0.95 -12.63 3.51
N THR A 143 0.19 -12.27 4.11
CA THR A 143 1.50 -12.81 3.73
C THR A 143 1.59 -14.32 3.95
N ARG A 144 1.12 -14.81 5.10
CA ARG A 144 1.08 -16.26 5.38
C ARG A 144 0.20 -17.00 4.37
N GLU A 145 -0.92 -16.42 3.95
CA GLU A 145 -1.78 -16.98 2.91
C GLU A 145 -1.04 -17.07 1.57
N GLU A 146 -0.38 -15.98 1.14
CA GLU A 146 0.39 -15.97 -0.12
C GLU A 146 1.56 -16.97 -0.10
N LEU A 147 2.24 -17.11 1.03
CA LEU A 147 3.29 -18.13 1.23
C LEU A 147 2.74 -19.56 1.19
N LYS A 148 1.52 -19.80 1.68
CA LYS A 148 0.85 -21.10 1.54
C LYS A 148 0.54 -21.39 0.07
N GLU A 149 0.08 -20.41 -0.70
CA GLU A 149 -0.17 -20.57 -2.13
C GLU A 149 1.12 -20.84 -2.92
N LEU A 150 2.23 -20.18 -2.56
CA LEU A 150 3.54 -20.49 -3.15
C LEU A 150 3.90 -21.98 -2.97
N LYS A 151 3.68 -22.55 -1.79
CA LYS A 151 3.96 -23.98 -1.49
C LYS A 151 3.04 -24.94 -2.24
N LYS A 152 1.83 -24.51 -2.63
CA LYS A 152 0.87 -25.33 -3.37
C LYS A 152 1.17 -25.45 -4.87
N LEU A 153 2.08 -24.63 -5.40
CA LEU A 153 2.44 -24.70 -6.82
C LEU A 153 2.92 -26.11 -7.21
N PRO A 154 2.54 -26.64 -8.39
CA PRO A 154 2.93 -27.99 -8.82
C PRO A 154 4.43 -28.29 -8.72
N LYS A 155 5.28 -27.27 -8.94
CA LYS A 155 6.74 -27.37 -8.87
C LYS A 155 7.28 -27.61 -7.44
N TYR A 156 6.55 -27.19 -6.41
CA TYR A 156 6.99 -27.26 -5.00
C TYR A 156 6.11 -28.18 -4.16
N LYS A 157 4.92 -28.51 -4.65
CA LYS A 157 3.98 -29.41 -4.02
C LYS A 157 4.62 -30.79 -3.89
N ASN A 158 4.76 -31.26 -2.65
CA ASN A 158 5.37 -32.55 -2.29
C ASN A 158 6.87 -32.67 -2.63
N ASP A 159 7.55 -31.58 -3.00
CA ASP A 159 8.99 -31.57 -3.25
C ASP A 159 9.71 -30.80 -2.13
N ILE A 160 10.16 -31.56 -1.12
CA ILE A 160 10.91 -31.02 0.02
C ILE A 160 12.24 -30.40 -0.44
N GLN A 161 12.88 -30.93 -1.48
CA GLN A 161 14.11 -30.34 -2.02
C GLN A 161 13.81 -29.06 -2.80
N GLY A 162 12.69 -29.03 -3.51
CA GLY A 162 12.17 -27.89 -4.26
C GLY A 162 12.00 -26.62 -3.43
N ILE A 163 11.55 -26.74 -2.17
CA ILE A 163 11.40 -25.59 -1.25
C ILE A 163 12.75 -25.04 -0.73
N HIS A 164 13.83 -25.80 -0.85
CA HIS A 164 15.19 -25.35 -0.51
C HIS A 164 15.95 -24.77 -1.72
N THR A 165 15.32 -24.73 -2.90
CA THR A 165 15.94 -24.15 -4.09
C THR A 165 16.09 -22.64 -3.97
N ALA A 166 17.15 -22.09 -4.57
CA ALA A 166 17.37 -20.64 -4.66
C ALA A 166 16.18 -19.89 -5.28
N ASN A 167 15.45 -20.53 -6.20
CA ASN A 167 14.26 -19.97 -6.82
C ASN A 167 13.08 -19.87 -5.83
N TYR A 168 12.82 -20.90 -5.03
CA TYR A 168 11.78 -20.83 -4.00
C TYR A 168 12.10 -19.75 -2.97
N ILE A 169 13.33 -19.75 -2.43
CA ILE A 169 13.79 -18.76 -1.46
C ILE A 169 13.68 -17.34 -2.04
N SER A 170 13.98 -17.18 -3.32
CA SER A 170 13.81 -15.91 -4.03
C SER A 170 12.37 -15.42 -4.03
N LYS A 171 11.42 -16.29 -4.40
CA LYS A 171 9.98 -15.95 -4.43
C LYS A 171 9.45 -15.68 -3.03
N GLU A 172 9.84 -16.49 -2.04
CA GLU A 172 9.48 -16.30 -0.65
C GLU A 172 9.97 -14.94 -0.13
N ASN A 173 11.23 -14.59 -0.35
CA ASN A 173 11.78 -13.29 0.04
C ASN A 173 11.08 -12.13 -0.66
N ALA A 174 10.73 -12.28 -1.94
CA ALA A 174 9.98 -11.26 -2.67
C ALA A 174 8.57 -11.03 -2.07
N ILE A 175 7.84 -12.09 -1.72
CA ILE A 175 6.54 -12.00 -1.04
C ILE A 175 6.69 -11.32 0.33
N VAL A 176 7.67 -11.76 1.12
CA VAL A 176 7.92 -11.21 2.47
C VAL A 176 8.30 -9.72 2.40
N LEU A 177 9.22 -9.33 1.52
CA LEU A 177 9.62 -7.93 1.36
C LEU A 177 8.47 -7.07 0.83
N HIS A 178 7.68 -7.58 -0.10
CA HIS A 178 6.48 -6.88 -0.59
C HIS A 178 5.48 -6.62 0.54
N SER A 179 5.25 -7.59 1.42
CA SER A 179 4.35 -7.39 2.56
C SER A 179 4.85 -6.36 3.57
N LYS A 180 6.16 -6.30 3.83
CA LYS A 180 6.76 -5.24 4.66
C LYS A 180 6.54 -3.87 4.03
N TRP A 181 6.73 -3.78 2.70
CA TRP A 181 6.48 -2.53 1.97
C TRP A 181 5.01 -2.10 2.04
N ILE A 182 4.07 -3.04 1.86
CA ILE A 182 2.62 -2.77 2.01
C ILE A 182 2.32 -2.29 3.43
N TYR A 183 2.87 -2.95 4.46
CA TYR A 183 2.70 -2.52 5.85
C TYR A 183 3.19 -1.09 6.07
N CYS A 184 4.40 -0.75 5.63
CA CYS A 184 4.94 0.61 5.78
C CYS A 184 4.08 1.65 5.04
N VAL A 185 3.55 1.33 3.86
CA VAL A 185 2.66 2.23 3.10
C VAL A 185 1.31 2.37 3.78
N ALA A 186 0.75 1.29 4.30
CA ALA A 186 -0.53 1.32 5.00
C ALA A 186 -0.42 2.09 6.33
N LEU A 187 0.68 1.93 7.05
CA LEU A 187 0.97 2.68 8.28
C LEU A 187 1.03 4.18 7.98
N GLU A 188 1.75 4.54 6.91
CA GLU A 188 1.80 5.92 6.41
C GLU A 188 0.36 6.45 6.16
N ILE A 189 -0.49 5.70 5.45
CA ILE A 189 -1.88 6.08 5.18
C ILE A 189 -2.70 6.31 6.47
N PHE A 190 -2.64 5.40 7.43
CA PHE A 190 -3.38 5.53 8.69
C PHE A 190 -2.89 6.68 9.57
N GLU A 191 -1.60 6.99 9.54
CA GLU A 191 -1.08 8.16 10.24
C GLU A 191 -1.45 9.48 9.54
N SER A 192 -1.72 9.44 8.22
CA SER A 192 -2.06 10.64 7.46
C SER A 192 -3.51 11.09 7.49
N LEU A 193 -4.43 10.14 7.61
CA LEU A 193 -5.85 10.38 7.40
C LEU A 193 -6.61 10.40 8.72
N ASN A 194 -7.70 11.15 8.76
CA ASN A 194 -8.55 11.17 9.94
C ASN A 194 -9.44 9.94 9.95
N SER A 195 -9.90 9.52 11.13
CA SER A 195 -10.85 8.40 11.27
C SER A 195 -12.10 8.54 10.40
N LYS A 196 -12.57 9.79 10.19
CA LYS A 196 -13.72 10.09 9.31
C LYS A 196 -13.47 9.78 7.84
N ASP A 197 -12.22 9.71 7.39
CA ASP A 197 -11.86 9.40 6.00
C ASP A 197 -11.97 7.90 5.71
N PHE A 198 -12.12 7.09 6.76
CA PHE A 198 -12.28 5.64 6.71
C PHE A 198 -13.73 5.19 6.87
N THR A 199 -14.67 6.13 7.02
CA THR A 199 -16.09 5.86 7.18
C THR A 199 -16.88 6.54 6.08
N SER A 200 -17.79 5.80 5.46
CA SER A 200 -18.77 6.28 4.47
C SER A 200 -20.16 5.82 4.85
N GLU A 201 -21.19 6.26 4.12
CA GLU A 201 -22.57 5.86 4.38
C GLU A 201 -23.32 5.64 3.07
N ILE A 202 -24.11 4.58 2.99
CA ILE A 202 -25.15 4.40 1.97
C ILE A 202 -26.44 3.98 2.66
N ASN A 203 -27.56 4.64 2.33
CA ASN A 203 -28.88 4.34 2.88
C ASN A 203 -28.98 4.39 4.41
N GLY A 204 -28.24 5.29 5.08
CA GLY A 204 -28.23 5.30 6.55
C GLY A 204 -27.33 4.24 7.19
N ILE A 205 -26.62 3.41 6.39
CA ILE A 205 -25.77 2.33 6.88
C ILE A 205 -24.31 2.73 6.72
N GLU A 206 -23.58 2.75 7.83
CA GLU A 206 -22.14 3.02 7.86
C GLU A 206 -21.38 1.90 7.11
N ILE A 207 -20.47 2.31 6.23
CA ILE A 207 -19.50 1.48 5.54
C ILE A 207 -18.10 1.87 6.02
N GLU A 208 -17.45 0.96 6.74
CA GLU A 208 -16.09 1.12 7.28
C GLU A 208 -15.04 0.53 6.34
N PHE A 209 -14.01 1.33 6.04
CA PHE A 209 -12.76 0.92 5.41
C PHE A 209 -11.67 0.86 6.48
N ASN A 210 -11.24 -0.34 6.89
CA ASN A 210 -10.28 -0.49 7.99
C ASN A 210 -8.99 -1.18 7.55
N GLU A 211 -8.14 -1.56 8.50
CA GLU A 211 -6.82 -2.18 8.27
C GLU A 211 -6.94 -3.45 7.42
N TYR A 212 -7.99 -4.25 7.66
CA TYR A 212 -8.29 -5.42 6.85
C TYR A 212 -8.53 -5.02 5.39
N SER A 213 -9.41 -4.04 5.16
CA SER A 213 -9.74 -3.53 3.83
C SER A 213 -8.48 -3.04 3.11
N LEU A 214 -7.69 -2.17 3.77
CA LEU A 214 -6.53 -1.54 3.17
C LEU A 214 -5.48 -2.56 2.77
N ILE A 215 -5.05 -3.41 3.71
CA ILE A 215 -4.03 -4.42 3.46
C ILE A 215 -4.48 -5.38 2.36
N HIS A 216 -5.75 -5.84 2.42
CA HIS A 216 -6.28 -6.76 1.43
C HIS A 216 -6.27 -6.17 0.03
N ILE A 217 -6.73 -4.92 -0.13
CA ILE A 217 -6.80 -4.25 -1.43
C ILE A 217 -5.40 -3.94 -1.96
N LEU A 218 -4.54 -3.33 -1.13
CA LEU A 218 -3.15 -3.02 -1.53
C LEU A 218 -2.38 -4.27 -1.91
N ASN A 219 -2.60 -5.39 -1.20
CA ASN A 219 -1.92 -6.63 -1.53
C ASN A 219 -2.51 -7.30 -2.78
N ARG A 220 -3.82 -7.37 -2.95
CA ARG A 220 -4.43 -8.22 -3.99
C ARG A 220 -4.72 -7.52 -5.31
N HIS A 221 -4.93 -6.21 -5.27
CA HIS A 221 -5.45 -5.44 -6.41
C HIS A 221 -4.51 -4.30 -6.84
N PHE A 222 -3.33 -4.18 -6.23
CA PHE A 222 -2.25 -3.29 -6.68
C PHE A 222 -0.97 -4.05 -7.00
N ALA A 223 -0.06 -3.38 -7.70
CA ALA A 223 1.30 -3.84 -8.00
C ALA A 223 1.39 -5.21 -8.71
N ARG A 224 0.56 -5.46 -9.74
CA ARG A 224 0.54 -6.70 -10.56
C ARG A 224 1.94 -7.20 -10.95
N ILE A 225 2.79 -6.29 -11.42
CA ILE A 225 4.14 -6.60 -11.91
C ILE A 225 5.09 -7.15 -10.82
N LEU A 226 4.76 -6.94 -9.54
CA LEU A 226 5.56 -7.41 -8.41
C LEU A 226 5.09 -8.78 -7.89
N LYS A 227 3.97 -9.31 -8.39
CA LYS A 227 3.45 -10.60 -7.96
C LYS A 227 4.30 -11.77 -8.46
N GLN A 228 4.56 -12.71 -7.56
CA GLN A 228 5.41 -13.89 -7.82
C GLN A 228 4.64 -15.09 -8.40
N LEU A 229 3.31 -14.95 -8.42
CA LEU A 229 2.31 -15.96 -8.77
C LEU A 229 1.28 -15.30 -9.68
N ASP A 230 0.73 -16.05 -10.64
CA ASP A 230 -0.49 -15.63 -11.34
C ASP A 230 -1.67 -15.78 -10.37
N THR A 231 -2.25 -14.65 -9.98
CA THR A 231 -3.37 -14.61 -9.03
C THR A 231 -4.73 -14.68 -9.72
N LYS A 232 -4.79 -14.57 -11.05
CA LYS A 232 -6.03 -14.38 -11.83
C LYS A 232 -6.92 -13.24 -11.30
N LYS A 233 -6.33 -12.29 -10.56
CA LYS A 233 -7.03 -11.12 -10.00
C LYS A 233 -6.97 -9.95 -10.98
N SER A 234 -7.91 -9.04 -10.79
CA SER A 234 -7.96 -7.74 -11.44
C SER A 234 -7.20 -6.70 -10.64
N PHE A 235 -6.65 -5.69 -11.32
CA PHE A 235 -5.73 -4.73 -10.71
C PHE A 235 -6.09 -3.31 -11.12
N HIS A 236 -6.01 -2.38 -10.16
CA HIS A 236 -6.26 -0.96 -10.42
C HIS A 236 -5.21 -0.37 -11.37
N TYR A 237 -5.69 0.34 -12.40
CA TYR A 237 -4.86 1.14 -13.31
C TYR A 237 -5.19 2.61 -13.12
N GLU A 238 -4.18 3.39 -12.70
CA GLU A 238 -4.05 4.87 -12.76
C GLU A 238 -5.12 5.75 -12.06
N ILE A 239 -6.40 5.38 -12.03
CA ILE A 239 -7.51 6.13 -11.43
C ILE A 239 -7.39 6.18 -9.90
N PHE A 240 -7.10 5.05 -9.27
CA PHE A 240 -7.00 4.95 -7.82
C PHE A 240 -5.55 5.03 -7.35
N LYS A 241 -5.28 5.98 -6.45
CA LYS A 241 -3.97 6.19 -5.85
C LYS A 241 -3.96 5.52 -4.47
N PRO A 242 -3.04 4.57 -4.21
CA PRO A 242 -2.97 3.84 -2.94
C PRO A 242 -3.04 4.72 -1.69
N ARG A 243 -2.35 5.87 -1.71
CA ARG A 243 -2.19 6.76 -0.54
C ARG A 243 -3.45 7.52 -0.12
N ILE A 244 -4.40 7.68 -1.03
CA ILE A 244 -5.67 8.42 -0.80
C ILE A 244 -6.89 7.55 -1.10
N LEU A 245 -6.69 6.22 -1.14
CA LEU A 245 -7.68 5.26 -1.60
C LEU A 245 -8.99 5.33 -0.79
N SER A 246 -8.89 5.47 0.54
CA SER A 246 -10.07 5.56 1.41
C SER A 246 -10.88 6.82 1.13
N THR A 247 -10.22 7.97 0.94
CA THR A 247 -10.88 9.23 0.54
C THR A 247 -11.54 9.12 -0.83
N GLN A 248 -10.87 8.55 -1.83
CA GLN A 248 -11.45 8.34 -3.16
C GLN A 248 -12.68 7.43 -3.11
N ILE A 249 -12.62 6.33 -2.35
CA ILE A 249 -13.78 5.44 -2.16
C ILE A 249 -14.91 6.18 -1.46
N LYS A 250 -14.61 6.95 -0.41
CA LYS A 250 -15.61 7.72 0.33
C LYS A 250 -16.33 8.74 -0.55
N GLU A 251 -15.61 9.46 -1.40
CA GLU A 251 -16.19 10.40 -2.36
C GLU A 251 -17.14 9.70 -3.33
N ILE A 252 -16.74 8.55 -3.89
CA ILE A 252 -17.58 7.76 -4.79
C ILE A 252 -18.84 7.26 -4.09
N LEU A 253 -18.70 6.70 -2.88
CA LEU A 253 -19.84 6.20 -2.12
C LEU A 253 -20.80 7.34 -1.74
N ALA A 254 -20.29 8.53 -1.43
CA ALA A 254 -21.11 9.71 -1.18
C ALA A 254 -21.89 10.16 -2.42
N ILE A 255 -21.27 10.15 -3.61
CA ILE A 255 -21.96 10.43 -4.89
C ILE A 255 -23.09 9.42 -5.12
N ILE A 256 -22.80 8.13 -4.92
CA ILE A 256 -23.79 7.06 -5.08
C ILE A 256 -24.94 7.23 -4.08
N ASP A 257 -24.66 7.47 -2.80
CA ASP A 257 -25.70 7.66 -1.79
C ASP A 257 -26.56 8.90 -2.06
N PHE A 258 -25.94 10.02 -2.44
CA PHE A 258 -26.65 11.26 -2.74
C PHE A 258 -27.63 11.10 -3.91
N SER A 259 -27.27 10.26 -4.89
CA SER A 259 -28.12 9.97 -6.06
C SER A 259 -29.40 9.18 -5.72
N LYS A 260 -29.44 8.50 -4.57
CA LYS A 260 -30.56 7.67 -4.09
C LYS A 260 -30.96 6.50 -5.01
N HIS A 261 -30.18 6.19 -6.05
CA HIS A 261 -30.42 5.03 -6.93
C HIS A 261 -30.39 3.69 -6.18
N LEU A 262 -29.55 3.55 -5.15
CA LEU A 262 -29.50 2.34 -4.32
C LEU A 262 -30.48 2.37 -3.15
N LYS A 263 -31.42 3.32 -3.06
CA LYS A 263 -32.35 3.42 -1.93
C LYS A 263 -33.13 2.11 -1.75
N ASN A 264 -33.11 1.58 -0.52
CA ASN A 264 -33.75 0.31 -0.14
C ASN A 264 -33.21 -0.93 -0.89
N LYS A 265 -32.05 -0.85 -1.54
CA LYS A 265 -31.37 -1.98 -2.18
C LYS A 265 -30.31 -2.59 -1.25
N PRO A 266 -30.02 -3.90 -1.37
CA PRO A 266 -28.90 -4.50 -0.66
C PRO A 266 -27.58 -3.86 -1.10
N ILE A 267 -26.65 -3.71 -0.16
CA ILE A 267 -25.34 -3.08 -0.38
C ILE A 267 -24.17 -4.04 -0.08
N ASP A 268 -24.43 -5.35 -0.07
CA ASP A 268 -23.39 -6.40 -0.03
C ASP A 268 -22.42 -6.27 -1.20
N ILE A 269 -22.95 -5.86 -2.36
CA ILE A 269 -22.21 -5.61 -3.59
C ILE A 269 -22.63 -4.22 -4.07
N ILE A 270 -21.67 -3.30 -4.13
CA ILE A 270 -21.84 -1.98 -4.71
C ILE A 270 -21.02 -1.98 -5.99
N ALA A 271 -21.69 -2.07 -7.12
CA ALA A 271 -21.08 -2.06 -8.44
C ALA A 271 -21.33 -0.70 -9.11
N PHE A 272 -20.29 -0.14 -9.71
CA PHE A 272 -20.35 1.17 -10.35
C PHE A 272 -19.35 1.24 -11.51
N GLN A 273 -19.48 2.27 -12.33
CA GLN A 273 -18.60 2.54 -13.46
C GLN A 273 -18.06 3.97 -13.34
N ILE A 274 -16.74 4.12 -13.55
CA ILE A 274 -16.04 5.41 -13.66
C ILE A 274 -15.21 5.38 -14.94
N ASP A 275 -15.35 6.40 -15.78
CA ASP A 275 -14.61 6.51 -17.06
C ASP A 275 -14.67 5.23 -17.91
N SER A 276 -15.86 4.62 -18.01
CA SER A 276 -16.10 3.35 -18.72
C SER A 276 -15.40 2.12 -18.13
N GLN A 277 -14.77 2.22 -16.96
CA GLN A 277 -14.23 1.09 -16.21
C GLN A 277 -15.19 0.68 -15.11
N ASP A 278 -15.59 -0.59 -15.12
CA ASP A 278 -16.47 -1.18 -14.12
C ASP A 278 -15.67 -1.51 -12.85
N TYR A 279 -16.29 -1.32 -11.68
CA TYR A 279 -15.74 -1.58 -10.37
C TYR A 279 -16.75 -2.28 -9.47
N ILE A 280 -16.24 -3.10 -8.55
CA ILE A 280 -17.04 -3.72 -7.51
C ILE A 280 -16.40 -3.48 -6.15
N ILE A 281 -17.23 -3.03 -5.21
CA ILE A 281 -16.98 -3.06 -3.77
C ILE A 281 -17.83 -4.18 -3.17
N TYR A 282 -17.18 -5.13 -2.49
CA TYR A 282 -17.87 -6.06 -1.62
C TYR A 282 -17.84 -5.55 -0.20
N THR A 283 -18.99 -5.56 0.46
CA THR A 283 -19.11 -5.26 1.89
C THR A 283 -19.57 -6.51 2.65
N GLY A 284 -19.45 -6.48 3.98
CA GLY A 284 -20.01 -7.54 4.81
C GLY A 284 -20.44 -6.98 6.15
N GLU A 285 -21.54 -7.51 6.66
CA GLU A 285 -22.12 -7.07 7.93
C GLU A 285 -21.20 -7.38 9.10
N LYS A 286 -21.14 -6.42 10.02
CA LYS A 286 -20.39 -6.45 11.27
C LYS A 286 -21.23 -5.78 12.36
N VAL A 287 -20.90 -6.11 13.60
CA VAL A 287 -21.59 -5.61 14.79
C VAL A 287 -20.56 -4.88 15.64
N ARG A 288 -20.86 -3.63 16.02
CA ARG A 288 -20.07 -2.83 16.96
C ARG A 288 -20.99 -2.39 18.09
N GLY A 289 -20.89 -3.04 19.24
CA GLY A 289 -21.86 -2.87 20.33
C GLY A 289 -23.25 -3.31 19.88
N ASN A 290 -24.22 -2.39 19.91
CA ASN A 290 -25.60 -2.65 19.46
C ASN A 290 -25.88 -2.19 18.03
N ASN A 291 -24.91 -1.57 17.35
CA ASN A 291 -25.09 -1.02 16.01
C ASN A 291 -24.54 -1.98 14.96
N ASN A 292 -25.33 -2.21 13.92
CA ASN A 292 -24.89 -2.92 12.72
C ASN A 292 -24.22 -1.92 11.78
N TYR A 293 -23.08 -2.33 11.22
CA TYR A 293 -22.38 -1.59 10.20
C TYR A 293 -21.86 -2.57 9.13
N ARG A 294 -21.41 -2.05 8.00
CA ARG A 294 -20.76 -2.86 6.97
C ARG A 294 -19.28 -2.56 6.92
N ARG A 295 -18.45 -3.59 6.85
CA ARG A 295 -17.03 -3.44 6.56
C ARG A 295 -16.80 -3.67 5.07
N LEU A 296 -16.04 -2.80 4.43
CA LEU A 296 -15.56 -2.99 3.07
C LEU A 296 -14.57 -4.17 3.06
N ASN A 297 -14.90 -5.25 2.36
CA ASN A 297 -14.08 -6.46 2.34
C ASN A 297 -13.04 -6.42 1.21
N THR A 298 -13.44 -5.97 0.02
CA THR A 298 -12.52 -5.80 -1.11
C THR A 298 -13.07 -4.78 -2.10
N PHE A 299 -12.17 -4.24 -2.91
CA PHE A 299 -12.44 -3.26 -3.96
C PHE A 299 -11.52 -3.50 -5.15
N PHE A 300 -12.09 -3.73 -6.34
CA PHE A 300 -11.32 -4.07 -7.53
C PHE A 300 -12.03 -3.65 -8.83
N PRO A 301 -11.27 -3.40 -9.91
CA PRO A 301 -11.84 -3.20 -11.24
C PRO A 301 -12.30 -4.53 -11.83
N VAL A 302 -13.38 -4.51 -12.60
CA VAL A 302 -13.96 -5.70 -13.22
C VAL A 302 -13.31 -5.95 -14.58
N ASP A 303 -12.25 -6.76 -14.58
CA ASP A 303 -11.56 -7.13 -15.83
C ASP A 303 -12.02 -8.48 -16.37
N ASN A 304 -12.43 -9.40 -15.48
CA ASN A 304 -12.71 -10.77 -15.87
C ASN A 304 -14.13 -10.92 -16.46
N VAL A 305 -14.25 -11.81 -17.46
CA VAL A 305 -15.50 -12.03 -18.21
C VAL A 305 -16.64 -12.50 -17.31
N LYS A 306 -16.34 -13.28 -16.26
CA LYS A 306 -17.36 -13.80 -15.36
C LYS A 306 -18.07 -12.68 -14.61
N ASP A 307 -17.32 -11.77 -14.01
CA ASP A 307 -17.87 -10.66 -13.24
C ASP A 307 -18.59 -9.65 -14.16
N LYS A 308 -18.07 -9.41 -15.39
CA LYS A 308 -18.79 -8.62 -16.41
C LYS A 308 -20.15 -9.21 -16.75
N ASN A 309 -20.20 -10.53 -16.96
CA ASN A 309 -21.46 -11.22 -17.24
C ASN A 309 -22.42 -11.13 -16.06
N ILE A 310 -21.94 -11.24 -14.81
CA ILE A 310 -22.77 -11.06 -13.61
C ILE A 310 -23.41 -9.66 -13.60
N LEU A 311 -22.63 -8.60 -13.90
CA LEU A 311 -23.16 -7.23 -13.98
C LEU A 311 -24.21 -7.11 -15.09
N MET A 312 -23.93 -7.58 -16.30
CA MET A 312 -24.87 -7.51 -17.42
C MET A 312 -26.18 -8.28 -17.19
N THR A 313 -26.07 -9.47 -16.60
CA THR A 313 -27.23 -10.35 -16.40
C THR A 313 -28.11 -9.87 -15.25
N ASN A 314 -27.52 -9.43 -14.14
CA ASN A 314 -28.25 -9.23 -12.89
C ASN A 314 -28.49 -7.75 -12.52
N TYR A 315 -27.89 -6.80 -13.25
CA TYR A 315 -27.96 -5.39 -12.92
C TYR A 315 -28.34 -4.53 -14.14
N ASN A 316 -28.94 -3.37 -13.88
CA ASN A 316 -29.13 -2.29 -14.83
C ASN A 316 -28.14 -1.17 -14.51
N LEU A 317 -27.42 -0.68 -15.51
CA LEU A 317 -26.52 0.46 -15.33
C LEU A 317 -27.33 1.76 -15.45
N GLU A 318 -27.30 2.59 -14.40
CA GLU A 318 -27.94 3.90 -14.38
C GLU A 318 -26.89 5.01 -14.20
N VAL A 319 -27.02 6.06 -15.00
CA VAL A 319 -26.07 7.18 -15.03
C VAL A 319 -26.40 8.14 -13.88
N ILE A 320 -25.42 8.40 -13.00
CA ILE A 320 -25.58 9.40 -11.92
C ILE A 320 -25.17 10.78 -12.45
N ASN A 321 -24.01 10.86 -13.09
CA ASN A 321 -23.47 12.08 -13.70
C ASN A 321 -22.52 11.72 -14.87
N ASN A 322 -21.80 12.71 -15.39
CA ASN A 322 -20.89 12.52 -16.54
C ASN A 322 -19.73 11.56 -16.27
N GLU A 323 -19.37 11.34 -15.00
CA GLU A 323 -18.18 10.58 -14.59
C GLU A 323 -18.57 9.23 -13.97
N VAL A 324 -19.69 9.16 -13.26
CA VAL A 324 -20.09 8.02 -12.43
C VAL A 324 -21.45 7.48 -12.86
N SER A 325 -21.50 6.16 -13.04
CA SER A 325 -22.73 5.38 -13.18
C SER A 325 -22.78 4.27 -12.13
N VAL A 326 -23.96 3.80 -11.76
CA VAL A 326 -24.15 2.75 -10.74
C VAL A 326 -24.96 1.59 -11.29
N TYR A 327 -24.58 0.37 -10.92
CA TYR A 327 -25.32 -0.83 -11.27
C TYR A 327 -26.39 -1.11 -10.21
N ILE A 328 -27.66 -1.10 -10.60
CA ILE A 328 -28.82 -1.38 -9.75
C ILE A 328 -29.26 -2.83 -9.96
N PRO A 329 -29.44 -3.64 -8.90
CA PRO A 329 -29.98 -4.99 -9.02
C PRO A 329 -31.37 -4.99 -9.69
N LYS A 330 -31.54 -5.88 -10.68
CA LYS A 330 -32.80 -6.09 -11.41
C LYS A 330 -33.94 -6.59 -10.53
#